data_AF-A0A3M1UQ89-F1
#
_entry.id   AF-A0A3M1UQ89-F1
#
_cell.length_a   1.000
_cell.length_b   1.000
_cell.length_c   1.000
_cell.angle_alpha   90.00
_cell.angle_beta   90.00
_cell.angle_gamma   90.00
#
_symmetry.space_group_name_H-M   'P 1'
#
loop_
_entity.id
_entity.type
_entity.pdbx_description
1 polymer ?
#
loop_
_entity_poly.entity_id
_entity_poly.type
_entity_poly.pdbx_seq_one_letter_code
_entity_poly.pdbx_strand_id
1 'polypeptide(L)'
;MYEDSFLLRRTGYLLRKLDPSSRPLWGQMTPQHVLEHLSILLLISIGRIQAKPFFSEEETAQMRARFLDTPRKLPQNLPVPPTGLLPLRFGSLQQAGEKLMTNIGRFFTYYQQNPEAVNLHPAFGPLNFREWLGFHQKHFSYHFEQLGLGTHIYTPHLLKVSVPQWLEKLHEDNPRGWGHMTPQHVVEHLSGLIRLSRMDNGLSCQNPESELPRLKRFIWSNRPFQRSVPIAGLPPGQLPKLRFADLSTAKQRLLREIDEFYTYYEAHPHARAMHPVFGLLGRDEWEQFHNKHIQHHLGQQYGLDEQNA
;
A
#
# COMPACT_ATOMS: atom_id res chain seq x y z
N MET A 1 -3.20 8.56 -18.54
CA MET A 1 -2.48 7.27 -18.40
C MET A 1 -2.24 6.90 -16.92
N TYR A 2 -3.26 7.09 -16.07
CA TYR A 2 -3.23 6.79 -14.63
C TYR A 2 -4.61 6.32 -14.11
N GLU A 3 -5.51 5.95 -15.03
CA GLU A 3 -6.90 5.54 -14.75
C GLU A 3 -6.98 4.28 -13.86
N ASP A 4 -5.83 3.68 -13.59
CA ASP A 4 -5.68 2.41 -12.90
C ASP A 4 -4.75 2.49 -11.68
N SER A 5 -4.42 3.68 -11.18
CA SER A 5 -3.52 3.78 -10.03
C SER A 5 -4.05 3.05 -8.78
N PHE A 6 -3.11 2.49 -8.01
CA PHE A 6 -3.35 1.90 -6.70
C PHE A 6 -4.21 2.82 -5.80
N LEU A 7 -3.89 4.12 -5.76
CA LEU A 7 -4.63 5.12 -4.99
C LEU A 7 -6.10 5.17 -5.42
N LEU A 8 -6.37 5.22 -6.73
CA LEU A 8 -7.73 5.27 -7.26
C LEU A 8 -8.52 3.98 -6.98
N ARG A 9 -7.97 2.82 -7.33
CA ARG A 9 -8.66 1.52 -7.17
C ARG A 9 -8.95 1.19 -5.71
N ARG A 10 -7.96 1.40 -4.83
CA ARG A 10 -8.11 1.14 -3.41
C ARG A 10 -9.12 2.10 -2.78
N THR A 11 -9.07 3.39 -3.12
CA THR A 11 -10.07 4.35 -2.63
C THR A 11 -11.47 3.95 -3.06
N GLY A 12 -11.68 3.64 -4.35
CA GLY A 12 -12.98 3.17 -4.83
C GLY A 12 -13.47 1.90 -4.12
N TYR A 13 -12.58 0.98 -3.76
CA TYR A 13 -12.92 -0.19 -2.94
C TYR A 13 -13.38 0.19 -1.53
N LEU A 14 -12.64 1.06 -0.84
CA LEU A 14 -12.94 1.48 0.52
C LEU A 14 -14.23 2.30 0.60
N LEU A 15 -14.50 3.16 -0.39
CA LEU A 15 -15.75 3.92 -0.46
C LEU A 15 -16.98 3.01 -0.47
N ARG A 16 -16.92 1.84 -1.12
CA ARG A 16 -18.01 0.85 -1.09
C ARG A 16 -18.16 0.12 0.24
N LYS A 17 -17.20 0.27 1.15
CA LYS A 17 -17.20 -0.32 2.49
C LYS A 17 -17.48 0.69 3.59
N LEU A 18 -17.50 1.98 3.24
CA LEU A 18 -17.70 3.07 4.16
C LEU A 18 -19.16 3.08 4.63
N ASP A 19 -19.36 2.90 5.93
CA ASP A 19 -20.67 3.05 6.55
C ASP A 19 -20.86 4.53 6.94
N PRO A 20 -21.92 5.22 6.45
CA PRO A 20 -22.18 6.62 6.76
C PRO A 20 -22.36 6.92 8.25
N SER A 21 -22.74 5.92 9.04
CA SER A 21 -22.97 6.02 10.48
C SER A 21 -21.72 5.70 11.32
N SER A 22 -20.61 5.31 10.68
CA SER A 22 -19.36 5.00 11.36
C SER A 22 -18.88 6.18 12.19
N ARG A 23 -18.63 5.90 13.48
CA ARG A 23 -17.97 6.85 14.38
C ARG A 23 -16.45 6.72 14.18
N PRO A 24 -15.71 7.84 14.08
CA PRO A 24 -14.27 7.76 13.97
C PRO A 24 -13.66 7.15 15.25
N LEU A 25 -12.67 6.29 15.09
CA LEU A 25 -11.90 5.67 16.18
C LEU A 25 -11.10 6.72 16.97
N TRP A 26 -10.70 7.82 16.32
CA TRP A 26 -10.07 8.99 16.95
C TRP A 26 -10.42 10.26 16.18
N GLY A 27 -10.32 11.43 16.82
CA GLY A 27 -10.70 12.71 16.22
C GLY A 27 -12.22 12.87 16.04
N GLN A 28 -12.64 13.87 15.25
CA GLN A 28 -14.05 14.30 15.16
C GLN A 28 -14.65 14.25 13.75
N MET A 29 -13.86 13.93 12.72
CA MET A 29 -14.34 13.92 11.33
C MET A 29 -15.29 12.74 11.09
N THR A 30 -16.53 13.03 10.70
CA THR A 30 -17.47 12.00 10.20
C THR A 30 -16.97 11.45 8.85
N PRO A 31 -17.53 10.33 8.35
CA PRO A 31 -17.16 9.80 7.05
C PRO A 31 -17.20 10.85 5.93
N GLN A 32 -18.22 11.72 5.89
CA GLN A 32 -18.31 12.76 4.87
C GLN A 32 -17.23 13.83 5.03
N HIS A 33 -16.96 14.28 6.26
CA HIS A 33 -15.88 15.24 6.52
C HIS A 33 -14.53 14.69 6.07
N VAL A 34 -14.25 13.40 6.27
CA VAL A 34 -13.03 12.76 5.79
C VAL A 34 -12.94 12.84 4.25
N LEU A 35 -13.98 12.47 3.52
CA LEU A 35 -13.94 12.49 2.05
C LEU A 35 -13.74 13.90 1.50
N GLU A 36 -14.39 14.89 2.11
CA GLU A 36 -14.24 16.29 1.74
C GLU A 36 -12.86 16.85 2.09
N HIS A 37 -12.33 16.51 3.27
CA HIS A 37 -10.99 16.88 3.71
C HIS A 37 -9.90 16.33 2.76
N LEU A 38 -9.97 15.04 2.43
CA LEU A 38 -9.05 14.42 1.47
C LEU A 38 -9.17 15.08 0.07
N SER A 39 -10.38 15.45 -0.33
CA SER A 39 -10.63 16.14 -1.60
C SER A 39 -9.97 17.52 -1.67
N ILE A 40 -9.96 18.28 -0.57
CA ILE A 40 -9.31 19.60 -0.51
C ILE A 40 -7.80 19.48 -0.71
N LEU A 41 -7.16 18.52 -0.04
CA LEU A 41 -5.71 18.30 -0.18
C LEU A 41 -5.31 17.88 -1.60
N LEU A 42 -6.14 17.12 -2.30
CA LEU A 42 -5.91 16.83 -3.73
C LEU A 42 -5.93 18.09 -4.58
N LEU A 43 -6.83 19.04 -4.31
CA LEU A 43 -6.88 20.31 -5.04
C LEU A 43 -5.67 21.21 -4.72
N ILE A 44 -5.20 21.22 -3.48
CA ILE A 44 -3.94 21.89 -3.10
C ILE A 44 -2.77 21.28 -3.86
N SER A 45 -2.72 19.95 -3.95
CA SER A 45 -1.61 19.22 -4.60
C SER A 45 -1.46 19.46 -6.09
N ILE A 46 -2.44 20.09 -6.75
CA ILE A 46 -2.40 20.48 -8.17
C ILE A 46 -2.48 22.00 -8.36
N GLY A 47 -2.24 22.78 -7.30
CA GLY A 47 -2.23 24.24 -7.35
C GLY A 47 -3.61 24.89 -7.56
N ARG A 48 -4.72 24.14 -7.48
CA ARG A 48 -6.08 24.68 -7.63
C ARG A 48 -6.54 25.44 -6.39
N ILE A 49 -5.97 25.12 -5.23
CA ILE A 49 -6.13 25.87 -3.99
C ILE A 49 -4.73 26.26 -3.55
N GLN A 50 -4.47 27.56 -3.42
CA GLN A 50 -3.22 28.04 -2.85
C GLN A 50 -3.31 28.02 -1.33
N ALA A 51 -2.42 27.29 -0.69
CA ALA A 51 -2.29 27.26 0.76
C ALA A 51 -1.07 28.06 1.20
N LYS A 52 -1.03 28.44 2.48
CA LYS A 52 0.14 29.06 3.12
C LYS A 52 0.89 28.00 3.92
N PRO A 53 2.22 28.13 4.07
CA PRO A 53 2.99 27.24 4.94
C PRO A 53 2.51 27.41 6.39
N PHE A 54 2.49 26.31 7.14
CA PHE A 54 2.15 26.31 8.56
C PHE A 54 3.34 26.66 9.45
N PHE A 55 4.56 26.41 8.99
CA PHE A 55 5.78 26.51 9.78
C PHE A 55 6.86 27.29 9.04
N SER A 56 7.96 27.60 9.75
CA SER A 56 9.19 28.07 9.13
C SER A 56 9.80 27.02 8.17
N GLU A 57 10.77 27.44 7.35
CA GLU A 57 11.48 26.52 6.45
C GLU A 57 12.20 25.41 7.22
N GLU A 58 12.82 25.74 8.35
CA GLU A 58 13.54 24.77 9.19
C GLU A 58 12.59 23.72 9.78
N GLU A 59 11.48 24.15 10.38
CA GLU A 59 10.47 23.26 10.94
C GLU A 59 9.82 22.38 9.86
N THR A 60 9.62 22.94 8.66
CA THR A 60 9.10 22.21 7.50
C THR A 60 10.05 21.09 7.08
N ALA A 61 11.37 21.36 7.02
CA ALA A 61 12.38 20.36 6.70
C ALA A 61 12.41 19.23 7.76
N GLN A 62 12.29 19.58 9.05
CA GLN A 62 12.22 18.59 10.13
C GLN A 62 10.95 17.71 10.02
N MET A 63 9.79 18.31 9.72
CA MET A 63 8.55 17.57 9.48
C MET A 63 8.67 16.60 8.30
N ARG A 64 9.25 17.04 7.19
CA ARG A 64 9.53 16.19 6.02
C ARG A 64 10.41 15.00 6.39
N ALA A 65 11.58 15.26 6.96
CA ALA A 65 12.55 14.22 7.31
C ALA A 65 11.97 13.20 8.31
N ARG A 66 11.09 13.63 9.21
CA ARG A 66 10.48 12.75 10.20
C ARG A 66 9.34 11.90 9.64
N PHE A 67 8.49 12.47 8.79
CA PHE A 67 7.21 11.85 8.41
C PHE A 67 7.01 11.62 6.93
N LEU A 68 7.51 12.48 6.04
CA LEU A 68 7.32 12.29 4.59
C LEU A 68 8.34 11.32 4.02
N ASP A 69 9.62 11.55 4.35
CA ASP A 69 10.77 10.86 3.74
C ASP A 69 11.06 9.47 4.37
N THR A 70 10.30 9.08 5.41
CA THR A 70 10.43 7.79 6.11
C THR A 70 9.26 6.88 5.78
N PRO A 71 9.26 5.57 6.09
CA PRO A 71 8.07 4.73 5.99
C PRO A 71 7.04 5.00 7.12
N ARG A 72 7.37 5.87 8.07
CA ARG A 72 6.58 6.11 9.28
C ARG A 72 5.15 6.55 8.93
N LYS A 73 4.17 6.01 9.65
CA LYS A 73 2.78 6.48 9.60
C LYS A 73 2.67 7.91 10.16
N LEU A 74 1.67 8.64 9.69
CA LEU A 74 1.27 9.89 10.35
C LEU A 74 0.69 9.54 11.74
N PRO A 75 1.21 10.14 12.84
CA PRO A 75 0.66 9.93 14.17
C PRO A 75 -0.70 10.66 14.32
N GLN A 76 -1.53 10.19 15.27
CA GLN A 76 -2.81 10.81 15.58
C GLN A 76 -2.68 12.27 16.04
N ASN A 77 -1.61 12.56 16.78
CA ASN A 77 -1.26 13.91 17.24
C ASN A 77 -0.17 14.50 16.35
N LEU A 78 -0.39 14.52 15.03
CA LEU A 78 0.52 15.22 14.13
C LEU A 78 0.55 16.70 14.52
N PRO A 79 1.73 17.31 14.72
CA PRO A 79 1.85 18.67 15.27
C PRO A 79 1.56 19.72 14.18
N VAL A 80 0.36 19.69 13.60
CA VAL A 80 -0.12 20.68 12.63
C VAL A 80 -1.15 21.61 13.27
N PRO A 81 -1.22 22.88 12.84
CA PRO A 81 -2.25 23.79 13.32
C PRO A 81 -3.65 23.18 13.19
N PRO A 82 -4.50 23.28 14.23
CA PRO A 82 -5.85 22.72 14.17
C PRO A 82 -6.67 23.50 13.14
N THR A 83 -7.11 22.82 12.10
CA THR A 83 -8.04 23.40 11.10
C THR A 83 -9.49 23.40 11.57
N GLY A 84 -9.77 22.70 12.69
CA GLY A 84 -11.13 22.42 13.14
C GLY A 84 -11.92 21.52 12.19
N LEU A 85 -13.20 21.34 12.50
CA LEU A 85 -14.15 20.66 11.62
C LEU A 85 -14.72 21.67 10.63
N LEU A 86 -14.33 21.56 9.35
CA LEU A 86 -14.83 22.45 8.31
C LEU A 86 -16.30 22.15 8.00
N PRO A 87 -17.13 23.16 7.66
CA PRO A 87 -18.49 22.94 7.19
C PRO A 87 -18.51 22.03 5.95
N LEU A 88 -19.44 21.08 5.93
CA LEU A 88 -19.68 20.21 4.78
C LEU A 88 -20.14 21.03 3.57
N ARG A 89 -19.55 20.73 2.41
CA ARG A 89 -19.80 21.41 1.13
C ARG A 89 -20.70 20.60 0.21
N PHE A 90 -20.76 19.28 0.39
CA PHE A 90 -21.61 18.41 -0.41
C PHE A 90 -22.88 18.02 0.36
N GLY A 91 -23.96 17.79 -0.39
CA GLY A 91 -25.26 17.43 0.17
C GLY A 91 -25.32 15.99 0.68
N SER A 92 -24.35 15.14 0.35
CA SER A 92 -24.32 13.74 0.79
C SER A 92 -22.92 13.12 0.77
N LEU A 93 -22.76 12.03 1.53
CA LEU A 93 -21.57 11.19 1.50
C LEU A 93 -21.28 10.63 0.10
N GLN A 94 -22.33 10.23 -0.64
CA GLN A 94 -22.18 9.74 -2.02
C GLN A 94 -21.58 10.82 -2.92
N GLN A 95 -22.12 12.04 -2.86
CA GLN A 95 -21.61 13.16 -3.65
C GLN A 95 -20.16 13.48 -3.27
N ALA A 96 -19.82 13.44 -1.97
CA ALA A 96 -18.45 13.61 -1.51
C ALA A 96 -17.51 12.53 -2.06
N GLY A 97 -17.93 11.27 -2.10
CA GLY A 97 -17.17 10.16 -2.67
C GLY A 97 -16.93 10.30 -4.18
N GLU A 98 -17.95 10.69 -4.94
CA GLU A 98 -17.84 10.94 -6.39
C GLU A 98 -16.85 12.08 -6.67
N LYS A 99 -16.90 13.15 -5.86
CA LYS A 99 -15.97 14.29 -5.98
C LYS A 99 -14.55 13.91 -5.59
N LEU A 100 -14.37 13.09 -4.55
CA LEU A 100 -13.07 12.56 -4.18
C LEU A 100 -12.45 11.76 -5.34
N MET A 101 -13.19 10.81 -5.92
CA MET A 101 -12.72 10.00 -7.06
C MET A 101 -12.38 10.86 -8.27
N THR A 102 -13.22 11.88 -8.56
CA THR A 102 -12.95 12.86 -9.63
C THR A 102 -11.64 13.62 -9.38
N ASN A 103 -11.39 14.05 -8.14
CA ASN A 103 -10.19 14.81 -7.79
C ASN A 103 -8.93 13.94 -7.78
N ILE A 104 -9.03 12.64 -7.45
CA ILE A 104 -7.91 11.71 -7.64
C ILE A 104 -7.55 11.61 -9.13
N GLY A 105 -8.55 11.46 -10.00
CA GLY A 105 -8.32 11.47 -11.45
C GLY A 105 -7.63 12.76 -11.93
N ARG A 106 -8.11 13.92 -11.46
CA ARG A 106 -7.50 15.24 -11.77
C ARG A 106 -6.06 15.35 -11.27
N PHE A 107 -5.76 14.83 -10.09
CA PHE A 107 -4.40 14.80 -9.54
C PHE A 107 -3.43 14.13 -10.51
N PHE A 108 -3.77 12.93 -10.95
CA PHE A 108 -2.92 12.20 -11.89
C PHE A 108 -2.86 12.86 -13.28
N THR A 109 -3.98 13.33 -13.83
CA THR A 109 -3.99 14.03 -15.12
C THR A 109 -3.12 15.28 -15.09
N TYR A 110 -3.16 16.05 -14.00
CA TYR A 110 -2.35 17.26 -13.85
C TYR A 110 -0.86 16.94 -13.90
N TYR A 111 -0.36 15.98 -13.13
CA TYR A 111 1.06 15.62 -13.13
C TYR A 111 1.49 14.85 -14.38
N GLN A 112 0.56 14.23 -15.11
CA GLN A 112 0.83 13.73 -16.46
C GLN A 112 1.17 14.87 -17.42
N GLN A 113 0.41 15.96 -17.35
CA GLN A 113 0.55 17.13 -18.22
C GLN A 113 1.69 18.06 -17.76
N ASN A 114 2.06 17.98 -16.47
CA ASN A 114 3.05 18.84 -15.84
C ASN A 114 4.01 17.98 -14.98
N PRO A 115 4.88 17.15 -15.60
CA PRO A 115 5.72 16.19 -14.86
C PRO A 115 6.70 16.85 -13.88
N GLU A 116 7.16 18.06 -14.21
CA GLU A 116 8.09 18.86 -13.39
C GLU A 116 7.39 19.80 -12.40
N ALA A 117 6.05 19.71 -12.28
CA ALA A 117 5.32 20.59 -11.37
C ALA A 117 5.72 20.33 -9.91
N VAL A 118 5.85 21.42 -9.16
CA VAL A 118 6.07 21.42 -7.72
C VAL A 118 5.01 22.30 -7.09
N ASN A 119 4.20 21.73 -6.19
CA ASN A 119 3.11 22.43 -5.50
C ASN A 119 3.33 22.39 -3.99
N LEU A 120 3.02 23.50 -3.31
CA LEU A 120 3.24 23.65 -1.87
C LEU A 120 2.28 22.79 -1.04
N HIS A 121 2.81 21.94 -0.18
CA HIS A 121 2.11 21.33 0.95
C HIS A 121 2.25 22.20 2.21
N PRO A 122 1.17 22.56 2.92
CA PRO A 122 1.24 23.47 4.09
C PRO A 122 2.23 23.05 5.18
N ALA A 123 2.32 21.76 5.48
CA ALA A 123 3.19 21.20 6.51
C ALA A 123 4.53 20.65 6.01
N PHE A 124 4.67 20.41 4.70
CA PHE A 124 5.80 19.66 4.12
C PHE A 124 6.54 20.43 3.02
N GLY A 125 6.17 21.68 2.77
CA GLY A 125 6.85 22.52 1.80
C GLY A 125 6.56 22.13 0.35
N PRO A 126 7.38 22.57 -0.60
CA PRO A 126 7.22 22.28 -2.02
C PRO A 126 7.39 20.78 -2.29
N LEU A 127 6.39 20.14 -2.89
CA LEU A 127 6.42 18.71 -3.22
C LEU A 127 6.19 18.49 -4.72
N ASN A 128 6.94 17.57 -5.31
CA ASN A 128 6.71 17.06 -6.68
C ASN A 128 5.63 15.96 -6.70
N PHE A 129 5.36 15.39 -7.88
CA PHE A 129 4.37 14.30 -8.05
C PHE A 129 4.60 13.12 -7.10
N ARG A 130 5.83 12.60 -7.04
CA ARG A 130 6.18 11.40 -6.26
C ARG A 130 5.95 11.65 -4.78
N GLU A 131 6.33 12.81 -4.30
CA GLU A 131 6.20 13.21 -2.90
C GLU A 131 4.74 13.45 -2.52
N TRP A 132 3.97 14.13 -3.36
CA TRP A 132 2.53 14.28 -3.16
C TRP A 132 1.80 12.95 -3.17
N LEU A 133 2.14 12.04 -4.08
CA LEU A 133 1.56 10.70 -4.12
C LEU A 133 1.86 9.92 -2.84
N GLY A 134 3.12 9.95 -2.38
CA GLY A 134 3.54 9.33 -1.12
C GLY A 134 2.80 9.91 0.09
N PHE A 135 2.65 11.24 0.15
CA PHE A 135 1.84 11.89 1.18
C PHE A 135 0.38 11.45 1.12
N HIS A 136 -0.27 11.51 -0.05
CA HIS A 136 -1.67 11.13 -0.21
C HIS A 136 -1.91 9.69 0.22
N GLN A 137 -1.02 8.76 -0.11
CA GLN A 137 -1.14 7.38 0.35
C GLN A 137 -1.09 7.27 1.88
N LYS A 138 -0.17 7.97 2.55
CA LYS A 138 -0.11 8.01 4.03
C LYS A 138 -1.35 8.66 4.63
N HIS A 139 -1.77 9.78 4.07
CA HIS A 139 -2.88 10.58 4.56
C HIS A 139 -4.23 9.87 4.38
N PHE A 140 -4.45 9.23 3.24
CA PHE A 140 -5.61 8.39 3.00
C PHE A 140 -5.61 7.18 3.93
N SER A 141 -4.45 6.50 4.10
CA SER A 141 -4.33 5.39 5.05
C SER A 141 -4.74 5.82 6.45
N TYR A 142 -4.23 6.96 6.93
CA TYR A 142 -4.54 7.50 8.24
C TYR A 142 -6.05 7.71 8.42
N HIS A 143 -6.73 8.35 7.47
CA HIS A 143 -8.14 8.66 7.59
C HIS A 143 -9.08 7.47 7.37
N PHE A 144 -8.70 6.50 6.53
CA PHE A 144 -9.49 5.27 6.43
C PHE A 144 -9.27 4.37 7.66
N GLU A 145 -8.07 4.35 8.26
CA GLU A 145 -7.81 3.69 9.55
C GLU A 145 -8.62 4.38 10.66
N GLN A 146 -8.72 5.72 10.65
CA GLN A 146 -9.55 6.50 11.55
C GLN A 146 -11.02 6.08 11.51
N LEU A 147 -11.52 5.66 10.34
CA LEU A 147 -12.90 5.17 10.17
C LEU A 147 -13.02 3.65 10.34
N GLY A 148 -12.00 2.98 10.88
CA GLY A 148 -12.01 1.53 11.11
C GLY A 148 -11.88 0.67 9.86
N LEU A 149 -11.51 1.23 8.70
CA LEU A 149 -11.38 0.50 7.43
C LEU A 149 -10.02 -0.20 7.24
N GLY A 150 -9.49 -0.76 8.35
CA GLY A 150 -8.27 -1.56 8.45
C GLY A 150 -6.97 -0.77 8.51
N THR A 151 -5.87 -1.46 8.82
CA THR A 151 -4.53 -0.88 8.93
C THR A 151 -3.76 -1.01 7.60
N HIS A 152 -2.77 -0.14 7.36
CA HIS A 152 -1.80 -0.30 6.25
C HIS A 152 -2.37 -0.21 4.83
N ILE A 153 -3.44 0.56 4.66
CA ILE A 153 -4.30 0.51 3.47
C ILE A 153 -3.58 0.95 2.18
N TYR A 154 -2.61 1.86 2.29
CA TYR A 154 -1.81 2.31 1.17
C TYR A 154 -0.31 2.29 1.46
N THR A 155 0.19 1.32 2.23
CA THR A 155 1.63 1.25 2.60
C THR A 155 2.50 1.15 1.33
N PRO A 156 3.05 2.26 0.80
CA PRO A 156 3.57 2.29 -0.57
C PRO A 156 5.02 1.81 -0.63
N HIS A 157 5.53 1.26 0.46
CA HIS A 157 6.95 1.05 0.67
C HIS A 157 7.22 -0.19 1.52
N LEU A 158 6.23 -1.06 1.72
CA LEU A 158 6.46 -2.29 2.49
C LEU A 158 7.58 -3.11 1.84
N LEU A 159 7.50 -3.33 0.52
CA LEU A 159 8.54 -4.08 -0.22
C LEU A 159 9.91 -3.39 -0.18
N LYS A 160 9.97 -2.08 -0.38
CA LYS A 160 11.25 -1.35 -0.53
C LYS A 160 11.88 -0.91 0.79
N VAL A 161 11.11 -0.81 1.86
CA VAL A 161 11.58 -0.21 3.11
C VAL A 161 11.40 -1.15 4.29
N SER A 162 10.19 -1.67 4.53
CA SER A 162 9.95 -2.54 5.67
C SER A 162 10.60 -3.92 5.49
N VAL A 163 10.58 -4.49 4.29
CA VAL A 163 11.20 -5.80 4.03
C VAL A 163 12.69 -5.82 4.36
N PRO A 164 13.55 -4.91 3.85
CA PRO A 164 14.96 -4.87 4.26
C PRO A 164 15.14 -4.89 5.79
N GLN A 165 14.41 -4.04 6.51
CA GLN A 165 14.47 -3.95 7.97
C GLN A 165 14.00 -5.24 8.67
N TRP A 166 12.95 -5.86 8.16
CA TRP A 166 12.46 -7.14 8.69
C TRP A 166 13.43 -8.28 8.41
N LEU A 167 14.06 -8.30 7.23
CA LEU A 167 15.06 -9.30 6.89
C LEU A 167 16.32 -9.17 7.76
N GLU A 168 16.72 -7.97 8.18
CA GLU A 168 17.81 -7.79 9.15
C GLU A 168 17.52 -8.48 10.49
N LYS A 169 16.26 -8.42 10.95
CA LYS A 169 15.77 -9.01 12.21
C LYS A 169 15.44 -10.51 12.13
N LEU A 170 15.44 -11.10 10.93
CA LEU A 170 15.08 -12.51 10.72
C LEU A 170 16.32 -13.41 10.77
N HIS A 171 16.47 -14.22 11.80
CA HIS A 171 17.54 -15.20 11.99
C HIS A 171 17.05 -16.64 11.72
N GLU A 172 17.96 -17.60 11.61
CA GLU A 172 17.66 -18.98 11.22
C GLU A 172 16.80 -19.73 12.25
N ASP A 173 16.93 -19.36 13.52
CA ASP A 173 16.26 -19.93 14.68
C ASP A 173 15.01 -19.16 15.11
N ASN A 174 14.61 -18.12 14.37
CA ASN A 174 13.41 -17.35 14.69
C ASN A 174 12.20 -18.28 14.84
N PRO A 175 11.48 -18.20 15.98
CA PRO A 175 10.27 -18.99 16.17
C PRO A 175 9.19 -18.52 15.19
N ARG A 176 8.51 -19.48 14.58
CA ARG A 176 7.32 -19.23 13.76
C ARG A 176 6.07 -19.42 14.60
N GLY A 177 5.10 -18.52 14.48
CA GLY A 177 3.83 -18.61 15.19
C GLY A 177 2.89 -19.69 14.64
N TRP A 178 3.03 -20.07 13.36
CA TRP A 178 2.24 -21.12 12.71
C TRP A 178 2.95 -21.67 11.46
N GLY A 179 2.45 -22.78 10.92
CA GLY A 179 2.98 -23.42 9.71
C GLY A 179 4.31 -24.14 9.92
N HIS A 180 4.95 -24.58 8.82
CA HIS A 180 6.17 -25.39 8.86
C HIS A 180 7.39 -24.75 8.21
N MET A 181 7.21 -23.75 7.32
CA MET A 181 8.32 -23.11 6.61
C MET A 181 9.30 -22.47 7.59
N THR A 182 10.59 -22.83 7.50
CA THR A 182 11.69 -22.17 8.22
C THR A 182 11.91 -20.75 7.67
N PRO A 183 12.71 -19.90 8.33
CA PRO A 183 13.03 -18.56 7.84
C PRO A 183 13.52 -18.55 6.38
N GLN A 184 14.44 -19.46 6.03
CA GLN A 184 14.93 -19.56 4.65
C GLN A 184 13.84 -20.00 3.67
N HIS A 185 13.01 -20.99 4.02
CA HIS A 185 11.92 -21.44 3.15
C HIS A 185 10.93 -20.30 2.86
N VAL A 186 10.59 -19.48 3.86
CA VAL A 186 9.70 -18.32 3.66
C VAL A 186 10.33 -17.29 2.73
N VAL A 187 11.60 -16.95 2.95
CA VAL A 187 12.29 -15.97 2.10
C VAL A 187 12.38 -16.46 0.65
N GLU A 188 12.71 -17.74 0.44
CA GLU A 188 12.75 -18.35 -0.89
C GLU A 188 11.38 -18.42 -1.57
N HIS A 189 10.34 -18.77 -0.80
CA HIS A 189 8.95 -18.79 -1.25
C HIS A 189 8.49 -17.42 -1.73
N LEU A 190 8.69 -16.39 -0.91
CA LEU A 190 8.34 -15.01 -1.25
C LEU A 190 9.14 -14.52 -2.47
N SER A 191 10.45 -14.82 -2.51
CA SER A 191 11.33 -14.47 -3.63
C SER A 191 10.83 -15.08 -4.95
N GLY A 192 10.44 -16.36 -4.94
CA GLY A 192 9.89 -17.04 -6.10
C GLY A 192 8.58 -16.42 -6.62
N LEU A 193 7.71 -15.95 -5.73
CA LEU A 193 6.45 -15.30 -6.10
C LEU A 193 6.67 -13.88 -6.66
N ILE A 194 7.59 -13.11 -6.09
CA ILE A 194 7.97 -11.81 -6.66
C ILE A 194 8.59 -12.01 -8.05
N ARG A 195 9.45 -13.02 -8.19
CA ARG A 195 10.00 -13.39 -9.50
C ARG A 195 8.88 -13.68 -10.51
N LEU A 196 7.89 -14.47 -10.10
CA LEU A 196 6.76 -14.84 -10.97
C LEU A 196 5.99 -13.62 -11.51
N SER A 197 5.88 -12.55 -10.73
CA SER A 197 5.09 -11.36 -11.09
C SER A 197 5.62 -10.54 -12.27
N ARG A 198 6.75 -10.92 -12.89
CA ARG A 198 7.30 -10.27 -14.08
C ARG A 198 7.69 -11.26 -15.19
N MET A 199 7.30 -12.53 -15.05
CA MET A 199 7.62 -13.57 -16.01
C MET A 199 6.36 -13.99 -16.77
N ASP A 200 6.50 -14.25 -18.06
CA ASP A 200 5.62 -15.15 -18.78
C ASP A 200 6.23 -16.55 -18.74
N ASN A 201 5.60 -17.44 -17.98
CA ASN A 201 6.13 -18.78 -17.73
C ASN A 201 5.14 -19.88 -18.14
N GLY A 202 4.14 -19.55 -18.95
CA GLY A 202 3.13 -20.50 -19.44
C GLY A 202 2.20 -21.06 -18.34
N LEU A 203 2.22 -20.50 -17.12
CA LEU A 203 1.25 -20.88 -16.09
C LEU A 203 -0.16 -20.49 -16.51
N SER A 204 -1.13 -21.30 -16.09
CA SER A 204 -2.55 -21.01 -16.22
C SER A 204 -3.18 -20.68 -14.87
N CYS A 205 -4.29 -19.93 -14.90
CA CYS A 205 -5.08 -19.72 -13.71
C CYS A 205 -5.90 -20.97 -13.40
N GLN A 206 -5.88 -21.41 -12.15
CA GLN A 206 -6.62 -22.57 -11.66
C GLN A 206 -8.12 -22.29 -11.49
N ASN A 207 -8.50 -21.01 -11.42
CA ASN A 207 -9.88 -20.60 -11.23
C ASN A 207 -10.52 -20.18 -12.56
N PRO A 208 -11.84 -20.44 -12.75
CA PRO A 208 -12.55 -20.01 -13.95
C PRO A 208 -12.58 -18.47 -14.07
N GLU A 209 -12.59 -17.97 -15.30
CA GLU A 209 -12.54 -16.53 -15.59
C GLU A 209 -13.67 -15.74 -14.92
N SER A 210 -14.87 -16.33 -14.83
CA SER A 210 -16.05 -15.76 -14.19
C SER A 210 -15.86 -15.46 -12.69
N GLU A 211 -14.96 -16.18 -12.01
CA GLU A 211 -14.66 -16.00 -10.58
C GLU A 211 -13.59 -14.95 -10.32
N LEU A 212 -12.77 -14.60 -11.32
CA LEU A 212 -11.63 -13.70 -11.16
C LEU A 212 -12.01 -12.31 -10.62
N PRO A 213 -13.12 -11.66 -11.05
CA PRO A 213 -13.53 -10.38 -10.46
C PRO A 213 -13.81 -10.48 -8.97
N ARG A 214 -14.33 -11.62 -8.48
CA ARG A 214 -14.58 -11.86 -7.06
C ARG A 214 -13.28 -12.13 -6.31
N LEU A 215 -12.40 -12.97 -6.86
CA LEU A 215 -11.12 -13.32 -6.25
C LEU A 215 -10.20 -12.09 -6.17
N LYS A 216 -10.13 -11.26 -7.21
CA LYS A 216 -9.34 -10.03 -7.20
C LYS A 216 -9.79 -9.03 -6.14
N ARG A 217 -11.07 -8.99 -5.75
CA ARG A 217 -11.51 -8.18 -4.59
C ARG A 217 -10.83 -8.57 -3.28
N PHE A 218 -10.35 -9.82 -3.15
CA PHE A 218 -9.60 -10.26 -1.96
C PHE A 218 -8.23 -9.56 -1.85
N ILE A 219 -7.54 -9.36 -2.97
CA ILE A 219 -6.24 -8.64 -3.04
C ILE A 219 -6.39 -7.26 -2.39
N TRP A 220 -7.49 -6.57 -2.70
CA TRP A 220 -7.83 -5.24 -2.22
C TRP A 220 -8.54 -5.21 -0.86
N SER A 221 -8.74 -6.35 -0.21
CA SER A 221 -9.43 -6.43 1.08
C SER A 221 -8.45 -6.52 2.25
N ASN A 222 -8.91 -6.16 3.45
CA ASN A 222 -8.18 -6.38 4.71
C ASN A 222 -8.34 -7.78 5.29
N ARG A 223 -9.07 -8.68 4.60
CA ARG A 223 -9.22 -10.06 5.08
C ARG A 223 -7.85 -10.75 5.09
N PRO A 224 -7.39 -11.35 6.20
CA PRO A 224 -6.09 -11.99 6.23
C PRO A 224 -6.04 -13.21 5.30
N PHE A 225 -4.83 -13.61 4.89
CA PHE A 225 -4.63 -14.95 4.30
C PHE A 225 -4.93 -16.02 5.35
N GLN A 226 -5.45 -17.16 4.89
CA GLN A 226 -5.63 -18.32 5.74
C GLN A 226 -4.27 -18.85 6.18
N ARG A 227 -4.16 -19.21 7.45
CA ARG A 227 -2.94 -19.78 8.04
C ARG A 227 -2.89 -21.28 7.75
N SER A 228 -1.68 -21.82 7.66
CA SER A 228 -1.44 -23.27 7.54
C SER A 228 -2.12 -23.94 6.33
N VAL A 229 -2.24 -23.22 5.21
CA VAL A 229 -2.72 -23.79 3.95
C VAL A 229 -1.67 -24.79 3.42
N PRO A 230 -2.06 -26.03 3.07
CA PRO A 230 -1.14 -27.00 2.48
C PRO A 230 -0.56 -26.48 1.16
N ILE A 231 0.71 -26.78 0.90
CA ILE A 231 1.34 -26.44 -0.39
C ILE A 231 0.78 -27.43 -1.42
N ALA A 232 0.13 -26.90 -2.46
CA ALA A 232 -0.43 -27.72 -3.52
C ALA A 232 0.65 -28.61 -4.17
N GLY A 233 0.37 -29.91 -4.26
CA GLY A 233 1.31 -30.90 -4.81
C GLY A 233 2.37 -31.41 -3.85
N LEU A 234 2.36 -31.01 -2.57
CA LEU A 234 3.19 -31.60 -1.52
C LEU A 234 2.34 -32.28 -0.43
N PRO A 235 2.80 -33.43 0.11
CA PRO A 235 2.23 -34.04 1.31
C PRO A 235 2.16 -33.05 2.50
N PRO A 236 1.19 -33.20 3.42
CA PRO A 236 1.09 -32.38 4.61
C PRO A 236 2.39 -32.38 5.42
N GLY A 237 2.87 -31.19 5.79
CA GLY A 237 4.09 -31.02 6.59
C GLY A 237 5.41 -31.10 5.80
N GLN A 238 5.38 -31.47 4.51
CA GLN A 238 6.59 -31.47 3.68
C GLN A 238 6.87 -30.07 3.12
N LEU A 239 8.15 -29.70 3.08
CA LEU A 239 8.62 -28.44 2.51
C LEU A 239 9.35 -28.68 1.18
N PRO A 240 9.26 -27.72 0.23
CA PRO A 240 10.09 -27.74 -0.96
C PRO A 240 11.58 -27.75 -0.59
N LYS A 241 12.41 -28.41 -1.40
CA LYS A 241 13.86 -28.34 -1.24
C LYS A 241 14.34 -26.89 -1.38
N LEU A 242 15.16 -26.45 -0.42
CA LEU A 242 15.83 -25.15 -0.48
C LEU A 242 16.73 -25.04 -1.71
N ARG A 243 16.72 -23.88 -2.34
CA ARG A 243 17.43 -23.57 -3.59
C ARG A 243 18.72 -22.82 -3.34
N PHE A 244 18.82 -22.07 -2.24
CA PHE A 244 20.03 -21.34 -1.87
C PHE A 244 20.80 -22.07 -0.76
N ALA A 245 22.10 -21.76 -0.67
CA ALA A 245 22.99 -22.38 0.31
C ALA A 245 22.61 -22.02 1.75
N ASP A 246 22.16 -20.79 1.98
CA ASP A 246 21.87 -20.25 3.30
C ASP A 246 20.80 -19.14 3.27
N LEU A 247 20.34 -18.76 4.46
CA LEU A 247 19.36 -17.69 4.66
C LEU A 247 19.87 -16.33 4.16
N SER A 248 21.16 -16.04 4.30
CA SER A 248 21.75 -14.76 3.87
C SER A 248 21.62 -14.57 2.36
N THR A 249 21.97 -15.60 1.60
CA THR A 249 21.85 -15.67 0.14
C THR A 249 20.39 -15.55 -0.30
N ALA A 250 19.47 -16.24 0.42
CA ALA A 250 18.04 -16.12 0.15
C ALA A 250 17.52 -14.69 0.36
N LYS A 251 17.95 -14.00 1.43
CA LYS A 251 17.56 -12.60 1.70
C LYS A 251 18.05 -11.66 0.60
N GLN A 252 19.32 -11.78 0.20
CA GLN A 252 19.87 -10.99 -0.90
C GLN A 252 19.10 -11.22 -2.20
N ARG A 253 18.69 -12.48 -2.47
CA ARG A 253 17.85 -12.77 -3.63
C ARG A 253 16.50 -12.09 -3.52
N LEU A 254 15.80 -12.17 -2.38
CA LEU A 254 14.50 -11.53 -2.21
C LEU A 254 14.57 -10.01 -2.47
N LEU A 255 15.58 -9.33 -1.92
CA LEU A 255 15.79 -7.90 -2.15
C LEU A 255 16.01 -7.58 -3.64
N ARG A 256 16.84 -8.38 -4.32
CA ARG A 256 17.06 -8.24 -5.76
C ARG A 256 15.79 -8.47 -6.58
N GLU A 257 14.97 -9.46 -6.24
CA GLU A 257 13.68 -9.70 -6.92
C GLU A 257 12.72 -8.52 -6.76
N ILE A 258 12.72 -7.89 -5.57
CA ILE A 258 11.95 -6.66 -5.33
C ILE A 258 12.46 -5.54 -6.24
N ASP A 259 13.77 -5.33 -6.35
CA ASP A 259 14.33 -4.32 -7.25
C ASP A 259 13.94 -4.56 -8.71
N GLU A 260 14.13 -5.79 -9.19
CA GLU A 260 13.81 -6.19 -10.56
C GLU A 260 12.30 -6.09 -10.86
N PHE A 261 11.42 -6.33 -9.87
CA PHE A 261 9.98 -6.13 -10.01
C PHE A 261 9.64 -4.67 -10.36
N TYR A 262 10.17 -3.70 -9.60
CA TYR A 262 9.88 -2.29 -9.87
C TYR A 262 10.53 -1.83 -11.19
N THR A 263 11.79 -2.18 -11.45
CA THR A 263 12.47 -1.83 -12.71
C THR A 263 11.71 -2.38 -13.93
N TYR A 264 11.22 -3.62 -13.86
CA TYR A 264 10.45 -4.20 -14.96
C TYR A 264 9.17 -3.41 -15.25
N TYR A 265 8.39 -3.07 -14.22
CA TYR A 265 7.12 -2.36 -14.38
C TYR A 265 7.27 -0.86 -14.63
N GLU A 266 8.42 -0.27 -14.32
CA GLU A 266 8.78 1.07 -14.78
C GLU A 266 9.00 1.08 -16.30
N ALA A 267 9.70 0.09 -16.84
CA ALA A 267 9.91 -0.07 -18.28
C ALA A 267 8.65 -0.55 -19.02
N HIS A 268 7.76 -1.28 -18.34
CA HIS A 268 6.57 -1.90 -18.93
C HIS A 268 5.31 -1.61 -18.09
N PRO A 269 4.82 -0.37 -18.04
CA PRO A 269 3.74 0.05 -17.14
C PRO A 269 2.40 -0.67 -17.35
N HIS A 270 2.20 -1.27 -18.53
CA HIS A 270 0.99 -2.01 -18.90
C HIS A 270 1.19 -3.53 -18.95
N ALA A 271 2.37 -4.02 -18.58
CA ALA A 271 2.61 -5.46 -18.53
C ALA A 271 1.62 -6.13 -17.55
N ARG A 272 1.28 -7.38 -17.86
CA ARG A 272 0.50 -8.23 -16.97
C ARG A 272 1.21 -9.57 -16.87
N ALA A 273 1.22 -10.14 -15.67
CA ALA A 273 1.79 -11.46 -15.43
C ALA A 273 0.74 -12.37 -14.78
N MET A 274 0.79 -13.65 -15.12
CA MET A 274 -0.19 -14.63 -14.64
C MET A 274 0.03 -14.98 -13.17
N HIS A 275 -1.00 -14.81 -12.36
CA HIS A 275 -1.07 -15.36 -11.01
C HIS A 275 -1.90 -16.67 -11.02
N PRO A 276 -1.41 -17.79 -10.45
CA PRO A 276 -2.11 -19.08 -10.47
C PRO A 276 -3.54 -19.03 -9.93
N VAL A 277 -3.79 -18.26 -8.87
CA VAL A 277 -5.12 -18.06 -8.27
C VAL A 277 -5.91 -16.88 -8.87
N PHE A 278 -5.29 -15.74 -9.13
CA PHE A 278 -5.99 -14.49 -9.43
C PHE A 278 -6.00 -14.10 -10.92
N GLY A 279 -5.44 -14.93 -11.80
CA GLY A 279 -5.38 -14.68 -13.24
C GLY A 279 -4.34 -13.61 -13.60
N LEU A 280 -4.51 -12.95 -14.74
CA LEU A 280 -3.61 -11.89 -15.18
C LEU A 280 -3.70 -10.68 -14.25
N LEU A 281 -2.60 -10.34 -13.59
CA LEU A 281 -2.47 -9.19 -12.71
C LEU A 281 -1.55 -8.14 -13.33
N GLY A 282 -1.94 -6.87 -13.24
CA GLY A 282 -1.03 -5.75 -13.52
C GLY A 282 -0.12 -5.44 -12.33
N ARG A 283 0.76 -4.44 -12.49
CA ARG A 283 1.71 -3.99 -11.46
C ARG A 283 1.05 -3.84 -10.08
N ASP A 284 0.01 -3.01 -10.00
CA ASP A 284 -0.58 -2.62 -8.72
C ASP A 284 -1.27 -3.79 -8.01
N GLU A 285 -1.87 -4.71 -8.78
CA GLU A 285 -2.48 -5.92 -8.23
C GLU A 285 -1.42 -6.87 -7.67
N TRP A 286 -0.30 -7.04 -8.39
CA TRP A 286 0.84 -7.82 -7.92
C TRP A 286 1.49 -7.21 -6.68
N GLU A 287 1.75 -5.91 -6.70
CA GLU A 287 2.35 -5.18 -5.57
C GLU A 287 1.46 -5.30 -4.32
N GLN A 288 0.15 -5.13 -4.46
CA GLN A 288 -0.79 -5.31 -3.35
C GLN A 288 -0.83 -6.75 -2.83
N PHE A 289 -0.78 -7.73 -3.73
CA PHE A 289 -0.69 -9.14 -3.35
C PHE A 289 0.60 -9.41 -2.57
N HIS A 290 1.75 -8.94 -3.07
CA HIS A 290 3.06 -9.10 -2.42
C HIS A 290 3.08 -8.44 -1.04
N ASN A 291 2.57 -7.21 -0.93
CA ASN A 291 2.43 -6.53 0.36
C ASN A 291 1.68 -7.38 1.38
N LYS A 292 0.53 -7.91 0.96
CA LYS A 292 -0.31 -8.75 1.82
C LYS A 292 0.34 -10.09 2.17
N HIS A 293 1.05 -10.69 1.22
CA HIS A 293 1.65 -12.02 1.36
C HIS A 293 2.91 -11.97 2.23
N ILE A 294 3.73 -10.93 2.06
CA ILE A 294 4.88 -10.65 2.91
C ILE A 294 4.42 -10.30 4.32
N GLN A 295 3.40 -9.44 4.47
CA GLN A 295 2.83 -9.13 5.78
C GLN A 295 2.34 -10.40 6.49
N HIS A 296 1.70 -11.32 5.77
CA HIS A 296 1.25 -12.59 6.32
C HIS A 296 2.41 -13.45 6.84
N HIS A 297 3.51 -13.53 6.08
CA HIS A 297 4.65 -14.34 6.47
C HIS A 297 5.61 -13.59 7.41
N LEU A 298 6.34 -12.58 6.93
CA LEU A 298 7.33 -11.89 7.76
C LEU A 298 6.67 -11.16 8.94
N GLY A 299 5.59 -10.42 8.69
CA GLY A 299 4.87 -9.70 9.73
C GLY A 299 4.19 -10.63 10.74
N GLN A 300 3.21 -11.44 10.30
CA GLN A 300 2.34 -12.20 11.21
C GLN A 300 2.88 -13.59 11.60
N GLN A 301 3.58 -14.30 10.71
CA GLN A 301 4.12 -15.62 11.04
C GLN A 301 5.35 -15.50 11.94
N TYR A 302 6.19 -14.50 11.71
CA TYR A 302 7.44 -14.30 12.43
C TYR A 302 7.43 -13.10 13.38
N GLY A 303 6.33 -12.35 13.46
CA GLY A 303 6.18 -11.24 14.41
C GLY A 303 7.10 -10.05 14.10
N LEU A 304 7.47 -9.84 12.83
CA LEU A 304 8.44 -8.79 12.46
C LEU A 304 7.79 -7.42 12.21
N ASP A 305 6.47 -7.33 12.09
CA ASP A 305 5.80 -6.04 12.07
C ASP A 305 5.68 -5.49 13.50
N GLU A 306 6.20 -4.29 13.73
CA GLU A 306 6.22 -3.67 15.06
C GLU A 306 4.81 -3.22 15.48
N GLN A 307 3.98 -4.17 15.89
CA GLN A 307 2.72 -3.95 16.62
C GLN A 307 2.51 -4.93 17.79
N ASN A 308 3.55 -5.63 18.26
CA ASN A 308 3.53 -6.41 19.51
C ASN A 308 4.54 -5.90 20.56
N ALA A 309 4.95 -4.63 20.49
CA ALA A 309 5.62 -3.91 21.57
C ALA A 309 4.86 -2.61 21.87
#